data_AF-A0A0S8E9U9-F1
#
_entry.id   AF-A0A0S8E9U9-F1
#
_cell.length_a   1.000
_cell.length_b   1.000
_cell.length_c   1.000
_cell.angle_alpha   90.00
_cell.angle_beta   90.00
_cell.angle_gamma   90.00
#
_symmetry.space_group_name_H-M   'P 1'
#
loop_
_entity.id
_entity.type
_entity.pdbx_description
1 polymer ?
#
loop_
_entity_poly.entity_id
_entity_poly.type
_entity_poly.pdbx_seq_one_letter_code
_entity_poly.pdbx_strand_id
1 'polypeptide(L)'
;MKKLGAILALALFVSAPAAQAGSTLTFDELPFQSVDGLSYKGVTFGFTVCGSPSTDAHYGGIGPGTLTYLEGKTLEGNARGILTLDFASPISQLEFGLALNTRDPVTGAYTVELFDDSLASMGVISQNTNPLIYWSEEQFTYSGTPISRAVIDFNQSYARRFAVDNLSTNTVPAPGAILLGSIGASFVGWLRRRKTL
;
A
#
# COMPACT_ATOMS: atom_id res chain seq x y z
N MET A 1 -54.40 3.38 36.94
CA MET A 1 -53.60 2.32 36.28
C MET A 1 -53.50 2.63 34.78
N LYS A 2 -52.43 3.30 34.33
CA LYS A 2 -52.15 3.49 32.90
C LYS A 2 -50.68 3.16 32.69
N LYS A 3 -50.41 1.94 32.22
CA LYS A 3 -49.05 1.47 31.90
C LYS A 3 -48.69 2.03 30.52
N LEU A 4 -47.82 3.04 30.46
CA LEU A 4 -47.11 3.39 29.22
C LEU A 4 -45.94 2.42 29.08
N GLY A 5 -46.04 1.48 28.15
CA GLY A 5 -44.91 0.67 27.71
C GLY A 5 -44.05 1.50 26.75
N ALA A 6 -42.84 1.87 27.17
CA ALA A 6 -41.84 2.43 26.28
C ALA A 6 -41.22 1.29 25.46
N ILE A 7 -41.47 1.29 24.16
CA ILE A 7 -40.79 0.41 23.20
C ILE A 7 -39.46 1.06 22.85
N LEU A 8 -38.36 0.49 23.33
CA LEU A 8 -37.01 0.83 22.87
C LEU A 8 -36.77 0.07 21.55
N ALA A 9 -36.90 0.75 20.41
CA ALA A 9 -36.46 0.20 19.13
C ALA A 9 -34.93 0.36 19.05
N LEU A 10 -34.20 -0.70 19.35
CA LEU A 10 -32.74 -0.77 19.18
C LEU A 10 -32.46 -1.00 17.69
N ALA A 11 -32.24 0.08 16.93
CA ALA A 11 -31.75 0.00 15.56
C ALA A 11 -30.25 -0.33 15.58
N LEU A 12 -29.91 -1.60 15.33
CA LEU A 12 -28.54 -2.02 15.02
C LEU A 12 -28.15 -1.48 13.64
N PHE A 13 -27.55 -0.29 13.61
CA PHE A 13 -26.85 0.18 12.42
C PHE A 13 -25.53 -0.58 12.32
N VAL A 14 -25.51 -1.65 11.52
CA VAL A 14 -24.25 -2.23 11.04
C VAL A 14 -23.69 -1.24 10.02
N SER A 15 -22.84 -0.33 10.48
CA SER A 15 -22.14 0.59 9.60
C SER A 15 -21.05 -0.18 8.86
N ALA A 16 -21.27 -0.47 7.58
CA ALA A 16 -20.23 -0.99 6.71
C ALA A 16 -19.09 0.04 6.61
N PRO A 17 -17.82 -0.39 6.65
CA PRO A 17 -16.69 0.52 6.48
C PRO A 17 -16.78 1.19 5.10
N ALA A 18 -16.85 2.52 5.07
CA ALA A 18 -16.85 3.28 3.82
C ALA A 18 -15.41 3.41 3.30
N ALA A 19 -14.99 2.47 2.43
CA ALA A 19 -13.65 2.44 1.85
C ALA A 19 -13.21 3.83 1.38
N GLN A 20 -12.05 4.29 1.85
CA GLN A 20 -11.48 5.55 1.44
C GLN A 20 -10.67 5.34 0.16
N ALA A 21 -10.84 6.25 -0.80
CA ALA A 21 -10.25 6.17 -2.13
C ALA A 21 -8.74 5.93 -2.05
N GLY A 22 -8.27 4.93 -2.77
CA GLY A 22 -6.87 4.56 -2.85
C GLY A 22 -5.97 5.64 -3.42
N SER A 23 -4.68 5.50 -3.16
CA SER A 23 -3.62 6.31 -3.77
C SER A 23 -2.78 5.45 -4.70
N THR A 24 -2.39 6.01 -5.85
CA THR A 24 -1.39 5.44 -6.73
C THR A 24 -0.18 6.36 -6.78
N LEU A 25 1.01 5.76 -6.70
CA LEU A 25 2.32 6.38 -6.91
C LEU A 25 2.89 5.89 -8.24
N THR A 26 3.18 6.81 -9.16
CA THR A 26 3.81 6.51 -10.46
C THR A 26 5.28 6.91 -10.51
N PHE A 27 5.83 7.27 -9.35
CA PHE A 27 7.22 7.71 -9.15
C PHE A 27 7.69 8.89 -10.01
N ASP A 28 6.76 9.64 -10.60
CA ASP A 28 6.97 10.87 -11.37
C ASP A 28 6.65 12.13 -10.54
N GLU A 29 6.05 11.96 -9.37
CA GLU A 29 5.51 13.09 -8.60
C GLU A 29 6.56 13.90 -7.83
N LEU A 30 7.76 13.34 -7.63
CA LEU A 30 8.85 13.96 -6.89
C LEU A 30 10.14 13.99 -7.72
N PRO A 31 11.03 14.96 -7.46
CA PRO A 31 12.36 14.96 -8.06
C PRO A 31 13.16 13.70 -7.68
N PHE A 32 14.13 13.36 -8.53
CA PHE A 32 15.06 12.27 -8.29
C PHE A 32 15.77 12.42 -6.94
N GLN A 33 15.54 11.46 -6.04
CA GLN A 33 16.09 11.47 -4.68
C GLN A 33 16.07 10.06 -4.08
N SER A 34 16.92 9.82 -3.08
CA SER A 34 16.91 8.56 -2.31
C SER A 34 15.56 8.34 -1.63
N VAL A 35 15.08 7.08 -1.62
CA VAL A 35 13.82 6.73 -0.94
C VAL A 35 14.01 6.35 0.52
N ASP A 36 15.20 6.03 1.00
CA ASP A 36 15.39 5.62 2.40
C ASP A 36 15.00 6.75 3.37
N GLY A 37 13.93 6.53 4.15
CA GLY A 37 13.33 7.51 5.04
C GLY A 37 12.37 8.51 4.37
N LEU A 38 12.13 8.40 3.06
CA LEU A 38 11.17 9.25 2.34
C LEU A 38 9.73 8.84 2.68
N SER A 39 8.88 9.81 3.05
CA SER A 39 7.44 9.60 3.20
C SER A 39 6.66 10.41 2.18
N TYR A 40 5.78 9.76 1.42
CA TYR A 40 4.95 10.43 0.43
C TYR A 40 3.59 9.73 0.27
N LYS A 41 2.51 10.51 0.21
CA LYS A 41 1.11 10.05 0.09
C LYS A 41 0.75 8.83 0.96
N GLY A 42 1.25 8.80 2.20
CA GLY A 42 0.92 7.76 3.18
C GLY A 42 1.78 6.50 3.10
N VAL A 43 2.83 6.49 2.28
CA VAL A 43 3.85 5.42 2.25
C VAL A 43 5.18 6.00 2.73
N THR A 44 5.80 5.35 3.71
CA THR A 44 7.19 5.59 4.10
C THR A 44 8.06 4.48 3.52
N PHE A 45 9.10 4.86 2.81
CA PHE A 45 10.02 3.93 2.18
C PHE A 45 11.25 3.73 3.06
N GLY A 46 11.66 2.48 3.24
CA GLY A 46 12.97 2.11 3.78
C GLY A 46 13.75 1.34 2.73
N PHE A 47 15.06 1.54 2.68
CA PHE A 47 15.92 0.74 1.82
C PHE A 47 17.22 0.37 2.51
N THR A 48 17.47 -0.94 2.61
CA THR A 48 18.69 -1.47 3.21
C THR A 48 19.44 -2.35 2.24
N VAL A 49 20.76 -2.36 2.31
CA VAL A 49 21.62 -3.31 1.58
C VAL A 49 22.49 -4.02 2.59
N CYS A 50 22.39 -5.35 2.63
CA CYS A 50 23.08 -6.18 3.63
C CYS A 50 22.78 -5.75 5.09
N GLY A 51 21.55 -5.33 5.37
CA GLY A 51 21.09 -4.92 6.71
C GLY A 51 21.44 -3.49 7.13
N SER A 52 22.16 -2.73 6.30
CA SER A 52 22.49 -1.32 6.56
C SER A 52 21.64 -0.39 5.70
N PRO A 53 21.15 0.74 6.23
CA PRO A 53 20.47 1.78 5.42
C PRO A 53 21.30 2.20 4.21
N SER A 54 20.64 2.45 3.08
CA SER A 54 21.30 2.74 1.82
C SER A 54 20.54 3.77 0.99
N THR A 55 21.28 4.68 0.37
CA THR A 55 20.71 5.71 -0.52
C THR A 55 20.67 5.28 -1.98
N ASP A 56 20.83 3.99 -2.30
CA ASP A 56 20.95 3.51 -3.69
C ASP A 56 19.59 3.36 -4.40
N ALA A 57 18.50 3.16 -3.66
CA ALA A 57 17.16 3.17 -4.22
C ALA A 57 16.64 4.61 -4.32
N HIS A 58 16.10 4.98 -5.49
CA HIS A 58 15.70 6.35 -5.79
C HIS A 58 14.28 6.44 -6.34
N TYR A 59 13.54 7.45 -5.88
CA TYR A 59 12.32 7.95 -6.49
C TYR A 59 12.68 8.64 -7.82
N GLY A 60 11.81 8.60 -8.83
CA GLY A 60 12.08 9.29 -10.10
C GLY A 60 13.25 8.68 -10.91
N GLY A 61 13.58 7.42 -10.65
CA GLY A 61 14.58 6.65 -11.38
C GLY A 61 14.21 6.48 -12.85
N ILE A 62 15.22 6.36 -13.72
CA ILE A 62 14.98 6.23 -15.17
C ILE A 62 14.26 4.90 -15.47
N GLY A 63 14.61 3.83 -14.74
CA GLY A 63 13.95 2.54 -14.87
C GLY A 63 14.10 1.91 -16.26
N PRO A 64 13.19 1.00 -16.61
CA PRO A 64 13.15 0.36 -17.92
C PRO A 64 12.59 1.25 -19.05
N GLY A 65 12.07 2.44 -18.73
CA GLY A 65 11.12 3.14 -19.60
C GLY A 65 9.73 2.48 -19.53
N THR A 66 8.97 2.52 -20.62
CA THR A 66 7.63 1.93 -20.68
C THR A 66 7.68 0.43 -20.94
N LEU A 67 7.15 -0.35 -20.00
CA LEU A 67 6.86 -1.78 -20.10
C LEU A 67 5.33 -2.00 -19.93
N THR A 68 4.88 -3.22 -19.63
CA THR A 68 3.45 -3.53 -19.45
C THR A 68 2.93 -3.00 -18.11
N TYR A 69 3.73 -3.08 -17.04
CA TYR A 69 3.30 -2.70 -15.69
C TYR A 69 4.07 -1.51 -15.10
N LEU A 70 5.05 -0.99 -15.85
CA LEU A 70 5.88 0.15 -15.46
C LEU A 70 5.85 1.19 -16.58
N GLU A 71 5.71 2.46 -16.24
CA GLU A 71 5.62 3.56 -17.18
C GLU A 71 6.52 4.71 -16.73
N GLY A 72 7.14 5.44 -17.66
CA GLY A 72 7.84 6.69 -17.30
C GLY A 72 8.99 6.49 -16.32
N LYS A 73 8.96 7.21 -15.19
CA LYS A 73 9.93 7.06 -14.11
C LYS A 73 9.47 6.02 -13.10
N THR A 74 10.42 5.43 -12.40
CA THR A 74 10.16 4.34 -11.46
C THR A 74 10.89 4.57 -10.14
N LEU A 75 10.56 3.79 -9.11
CA LEU A 75 11.47 3.57 -7.99
C LEU A 75 12.50 2.55 -8.42
N GLU A 76 13.77 2.95 -8.54
CA GLU A 76 14.83 2.08 -9.04
C GLU A 76 15.95 1.92 -8.01
N GLY A 77 16.38 0.69 -7.75
CA GLY A 77 17.41 0.38 -6.76
C GLY A 77 18.20 -0.89 -7.05
N ASN A 78 19.20 -1.16 -6.21
CA ASN A 78 20.02 -2.35 -6.30
C ASN A 78 19.27 -3.59 -5.78
N ALA A 79 19.22 -4.65 -6.59
CA ALA A 79 18.51 -5.89 -6.25
C ALA A 79 19.11 -6.65 -5.06
N ARG A 80 20.30 -6.27 -4.58
CA ARG A 80 20.88 -6.78 -3.33
C ARG A 80 20.22 -6.20 -2.07
N GLY A 81 19.38 -5.18 -2.23
CA GLY A 81 18.72 -4.50 -1.12
C GLY A 81 17.32 -5.03 -0.83
N ILE A 82 16.78 -4.59 0.29
CA ILE A 82 15.43 -4.87 0.74
C ILE A 82 14.67 -3.54 0.75
N LEU A 83 13.54 -3.50 0.07
CA LEU A 83 12.64 -2.35 0.03
C LEU A 83 11.51 -2.56 1.04
N THR A 84 11.37 -1.66 2.00
CA THR A 84 10.30 -1.66 2.99
C THR A 84 9.30 -0.57 2.65
N LEU A 85 8.02 -0.91 2.66
CA LEU A 85 6.89 0.00 2.53
C LEU A 85 6.12 0.00 3.84
N ASP A 86 6.19 1.10 4.58
CA ASP A 86 5.40 1.35 5.78
C ASP A 86 4.19 2.20 5.44
N PHE A 87 2.99 1.69 5.71
CA PHE A 87 1.75 2.41 5.42
C PHE A 87 1.31 3.22 6.63
N ALA A 88 0.98 4.50 6.40
CA ALA A 88 0.54 5.42 7.46
C ALA A 88 -0.84 5.02 8.06
N SER A 89 -1.58 4.15 7.38
CA SER A 89 -2.80 3.53 7.87
C SER A 89 -2.94 2.15 7.22
N PRO A 90 -3.56 1.16 7.90
CA PRO A 90 -3.71 -0.18 7.33
C PRO A 90 -4.44 -0.17 5.98
N ILE A 91 -3.91 -0.92 5.03
CA ILE A 91 -4.46 -1.06 3.67
C ILE A 91 -4.96 -2.47 3.45
N SER A 92 -6.03 -2.63 2.68
CA SER A 92 -6.61 -3.96 2.35
C SER A 92 -6.26 -4.44 0.94
N GLN A 93 -5.69 -3.55 0.12
CA GLN A 93 -5.22 -3.86 -1.21
C GLN A 93 -3.88 -3.18 -1.46
N LEU A 94 -2.98 -3.91 -2.11
CA LEU A 94 -1.66 -3.46 -2.53
C LEU A 94 -1.40 -4.01 -3.93
N GLU A 95 -1.06 -3.13 -4.85
CA GLU A 95 -0.69 -3.49 -6.23
C GLU A 95 0.52 -2.68 -6.66
N PHE A 96 1.42 -3.28 -7.43
CA PHE A 96 2.52 -2.57 -8.09
C PHE A 96 3.09 -3.40 -9.25
N GLY A 97 3.64 -2.72 -10.25
CA GLY A 97 4.51 -3.34 -11.24
C GLY A 97 5.93 -3.48 -10.68
N LEU A 98 6.59 -4.61 -10.98
CA LEU A 98 7.99 -4.83 -10.61
C LEU A 98 8.75 -5.41 -11.79
N ALA A 99 9.92 -4.84 -12.06
CA ALA A 99 10.84 -5.34 -13.06
C ALA A 99 12.25 -5.60 -12.49
N LEU A 100 12.91 -6.63 -13.01
CA LEU A 100 14.32 -6.94 -12.76
C LEU A 100 15.14 -6.74 -14.04
N ASN A 101 16.36 -6.23 -13.91
CA ASN A 101 17.24 -5.92 -15.04
C ASN A 101 17.90 -7.20 -15.63
N THR A 102 17.08 -8.04 -16.25
CA THR A 102 17.52 -9.28 -16.88
C THR A 102 16.65 -9.59 -18.10
N ARG A 103 17.16 -10.42 -19.00
CA ARG A 103 16.43 -10.86 -20.21
C ARG A 103 15.83 -12.24 -20.07
N ASP A 104 16.08 -12.90 -18.95
CA ASP A 104 15.65 -14.27 -18.68
C ASP A 104 14.38 -14.27 -17.81
N PRO A 105 13.50 -15.27 -17.96
CA PRO A 105 12.47 -15.51 -16.96
C PRO A 105 13.14 -15.81 -15.62
N VAL A 106 12.61 -15.25 -14.53
CA VAL A 106 13.14 -15.53 -13.19
C VAL A 106 12.05 -16.17 -12.35
N THR A 107 12.27 -17.44 -11.97
CA THR A 107 11.45 -18.10 -10.97
C THR A 107 11.88 -17.66 -9.58
N GLY A 108 10.95 -17.26 -8.72
CA GLY A 108 11.27 -16.64 -7.43
C GLY A 108 12.09 -15.36 -7.63
N ALA A 109 11.62 -14.51 -8.54
CA ALA A 109 12.22 -13.22 -8.90
C ALA A 109 12.27 -12.25 -7.72
N TYR A 110 11.21 -12.24 -6.93
CA TYR A 110 11.13 -11.44 -5.71
C TYR A 110 10.20 -12.11 -4.71
N THR A 111 10.26 -11.64 -3.47
CA THR A 111 9.31 -12.01 -2.43
C THR A 111 8.69 -10.76 -1.83
N VAL A 112 7.46 -10.89 -1.35
CA VAL A 112 6.76 -9.88 -0.59
C VAL A 112 6.30 -10.49 0.72
N GLU A 113 6.86 -10.02 1.82
CA GLU A 113 6.40 -10.34 3.17
C GLU A 113 5.44 -9.27 3.64
N LEU A 114 4.28 -9.69 4.12
CA LEU A 114 3.22 -8.79 4.57
C LEU A 114 3.10 -8.83 6.09
N PHE A 115 2.84 -7.68 6.69
CA PHE A 115 2.74 -7.56 8.14
C PHE A 115 1.45 -6.86 8.55
N ASP A 116 0.87 -7.33 9.66
CA ASP A 116 -0.29 -6.71 10.28
C ASP A 116 0.09 -5.44 11.07
N ASP A 117 -0.89 -4.85 11.75
CA ASP A 117 -0.71 -3.62 12.54
C ASP A 117 0.20 -3.78 13.75
N SER A 118 0.36 -5.01 14.26
CA SER A 118 1.32 -5.33 15.31
C SER A 118 2.73 -5.62 14.78
N LEU A 119 2.92 -5.48 13.46
CA LEU A 119 4.11 -5.90 12.72
C LEU A 119 4.40 -7.41 12.86
N ALA A 120 3.37 -8.22 13.05
CA ALA A 120 3.50 -9.66 12.95
C ALA A 120 3.45 -10.08 11.48
N SER A 121 4.36 -10.96 11.07
CA SER A 121 4.40 -11.50 9.72
C SER A 121 3.14 -12.34 9.44
N MET A 122 2.49 -12.05 8.32
CA MET A 122 1.34 -12.77 7.80
C MET A 122 1.73 -13.82 6.75
N GLY A 123 3.02 -13.90 6.42
CA GLY A 123 3.57 -14.83 5.43
C GLY A 123 4.32 -14.12 4.31
N VAL A 124 5.07 -14.93 3.56
CA VAL A 124 5.92 -14.51 2.44
C VAL A 124 5.33 -15.07 1.14
N ILE A 125 5.12 -14.19 0.17
CA ILE A 125 4.63 -14.53 -1.17
C ILE A 125 5.81 -14.45 -2.12
N SER A 126 6.12 -15.53 -2.83
CA SER A 126 7.16 -15.54 -3.87
C SER A 126 6.52 -15.39 -5.25
N GLN A 127 7.11 -14.55 -6.09
CA GLN A 127 6.62 -14.27 -7.44
C GLN A 127 7.69 -14.53 -8.49
N ASN A 128 7.23 -14.80 -9.71
CA ASN A 128 8.08 -14.94 -10.88
C ASN A 128 8.05 -13.65 -11.70
N THR A 129 9.00 -13.49 -12.62
CA THR A 129 8.93 -12.47 -13.67
C THR A 129 9.06 -13.12 -15.04
N ASN A 130 8.37 -12.54 -16.02
CA ASN A 130 8.43 -12.96 -17.41
C ASN A 130 9.40 -12.07 -18.20
N PRO A 131 10.18 -12.64 -19.13
CA PRO A 131 11.21 -11.89 -19.85
C PRO A 131 10.59 -10.95 -20.89
N LEU A 132 11.18 -9.78 -21.01
CA LEU A 132 11.05 -8.85 -22.13
C LEU A 132 12.43 -8.67 -22.79
N ILE A 133 12.62 -7.58 -23.55
CA ILE A 133 13.85 -7.37 -24.32
C ILE A 133 15.06 -7.11 -23.41
N TYR A 134 14.93 -6.23 -22.41
CA TYR A 134 16.02 -5.81 -21.52
C TYR A 134 15.74 -5.98 -20.03
N TRP A 135 14.50 -6.34 -19.69
CA TRP A 135 13.99 -6.50 -18.33
C TRP A 135 13.07 -7.70 -18.28
N SER A 136 12.85 -8.25 -17.09
CA SER A 136 11.76 -9.17 -16.82
C SER A 136 10.80 -8.48 -15.87
N GLU A 137 9.49 -8.60 -16.07
CA GLU A 137 8.49 -7.93 -15.21
C GLU A 137 7.35 -8.86 -14.80
N GLU A 138 6.60 -8.42 -13.80
CA GLU A 138 5.31 -8.98 -13.37
C GLU A 138 4.55 -7.90 -12.60
N GLN A 139 3.24 -8.11 -12.41
CA GLN A 139 2.43 -7.32 -11.48
C GLN A 139 2.24 -8.09 -10.16
N PHE A 140 2.52 -7.43 -9.04
CA PHE A 140 2.11 -7.93 -7.73
C PHE A 140 0.70 -7.43 -7.42
N THR A 141 -0.16 -8.31 -6.91
CA THR A 141 -1.47 -7.94 -6.37
C THR A 141 -1.75 -8.66 -5.06
N TYR A 142 -2.20 -7.89 -4.07
CA TYR A 142 -2.72 -8.38 -2.80
C TYR A 142 -4.09 -7.76 -2.53
N SER A 143 -5.01 -8.57 -2.03
CA SER A 143 -6.32 -8.14 -1.53
C SER A 143 -6.73 -9.05 -0.38
N GLY A 144 -7.02 -8.49 0.78
CA GLY A 144 -7.38 -9.29 1.94
C GLY A 144 -7.37 -8.55 3.27
N THR A 145 -6.93 -9.25 4.31
CA THR A 145 -6.78 -8.73 5.67
C THR A 145 -5.92 -7.46 5.66
N PRO A 146 -6.23 -6.43 6.47
CA PRO A 146 -5.45 -5.21 6.46
C PRO A 146 -3.98 -5.44 6.83
N ILE A 147 -3.07 -4.82 6.07
CA ILE A 147 -1.63 -4.85 6.28
C ILE A 147 -1.14 -3.44 6.61
N SER A 148 -0.10 -3.33 7.44
CA SER A 148 0.54 -2.06 7.80
C SER A 148 1.96 -1.93 7.21
N ARG A 149 2.55 -3.05 6.76
CA ARG A 149 3.86 -3.06 6.09
C ARG A 149 3.95 -4.13 5.02
N ALA A 150 4.68 -3.83 3.96
CA ALA A 150 5.18 -4.80 2.99
C ALA A 150 6.71 -4.71 2.93
N VAL A 151 7.40 -5.86 2.91
CA VAL A 151 8.85 -5.95 2.74
C VAL A 151 9.12 -6.74 1.48
N ILE A 152 9.90 -6.16 0.57
CA ILE A 152 10.18 -6.69 -0.76
C ILE A 152 11.67 -7.03 -0.83
N ASP A 153 11.97 -8.30 -1.09
CA ASP A 153 13.33 -8.81 -1.34
C ASP A 153 13.43 -9.30 -2.78
N PHE A 154 14.56 -9.02 -3.44
CA PHE A 154 14.77 -9.28 -4.86
C PHE A 154 15.82 -10.36 -5.07
N ASN A 155 15.66 -11.15 -6.12
CA ASN A 155 16.60 -12.21 -6.44
C ASN A 155 17.85 -11.66 -7.12
N GLN A 156 18.79 -11.20 -6.30
CA GLN A 156 20.08 -10.62 -6.71
C GLN A 156 20.97 -11.56 -7.53
N SER A 157 20.69 -12.86 -7.55
CA SER A 157 21.45 -13.82 -8.37
C SER A 157 21.16 -13.66 -9.87
N TYR A 158 20.01 -13.08 -10.24
CA TYR A 158 19.57 -12.95 -11.63
C TYR A 158 19.59 -11.52 -12.15
N ALA A 159 19.53 -10.51 -11.28
CA ALA A 159 19.56 -9.11 -11.68
C ALA A 159 20.34 -8.25 -10.68
N ARG A 160 20.87 -7.13 -11.18
CA ARG A 160 21.60 -6.15 -10.34
C ARG A 160 20.72 -4.97 -9.94
N ARG A 161 19.68 -4.68 -10.72
CA ARG A 161 18.74 -3.59 -10.48
C ARG A 161 17.31 -4.11 -10.48
N PHE A 162 16.48 -3.48 -9.68
CA PHE A 162 15.02 -3.59 -9.72
C PHE A 162 14.41 -2.23 -10.06
N ALA A 163 13.20 -2.26 -10.60
CA ALA A 163 12.34 -1.10 -10.76
C ALA A 163 10.94 -1.45 -10.24
N VAL A 164 10.31 -0.52 -9.53
CA VAL A 164 8.92 -0.62 -9.05
C VAL A 164 8.15 0.59 -9.54
N ASP A 165 6.92 0.37 -9.97
CA ASP A 165 6.05 1.45 -10.42
C ASP A 165 4.57 1.14 -10.18
N ASN A 166 3.70 2.13 -10.37
CA ASN A 166 2.25 2.03 -10.25
C ASN A 166 1.82 1.45 -8.89
N LEU A 167 2.49 1.88 -7.81
CA LEU A 167 2.22 1.43 -6.46
C LEU A 167 0.86 1.98 -6.00
N SER A 168 -0.15 1.11 -6.03
CA SER A 168 -1.53 1.42 -5.68
C SER A 168 -1.93 0.78 -4.36
N THR A 169 -2.64 1.54 -3.53
CA THR A 169 -3.11 1.09 -2.22
C THR A 169 -4.56 1.48 -2.00
N ASN A 170 -5.34 0.67 -1.26
CA ASN A 170 -6.67 1.07 -0.76
C ASN A 170 -6.72 0.99 0.77
N THR A 171 -6.92 2.14 1.40
CA THR A 171 -6.98 2.28 2.86
C THR A 171 -8.28 1.75 3.43
N VAL A 172 -8.20 1.10 4.59
CA VAL A 172 -9.39 0.72 5.36
C VAL A 172 -9.73 1.87 6.30
N PRO A 173 -10.92 2.49 6.18
CA PRO A 173 -11.32 3.56 7.10
C PRO A 173 -11.38 3.02 8.54
N ALA A 174 -10.77 3.75 9.47
CA ALA A 174 -10.79 3.38 10.88
C ALA A 174 -12.24 3.25 11.38
N PRO A 175 -12.61 2.16 12.09
CA PRO A 175 -13.98 1.97 12.61
C PRO A 175 -14.51 3.17 13.41
N GLY A 176 -13.63 3.91 14.09
CA GLY A 176 -13.98 5.09 14.89
C GLY A 176 -14.39 6.34 14.09
N ALA A 177 -13.88 6.53 12.87
CA ALA A 177 -14.21 7.70 12.04
C ALA A 177 -15.69 7.70 11.62
N ILE A 178 -16.27 6.52 11.48
CA ILE A 178 -17.67 6.30 11.08
C ILE A 178 -18.62 6.54 12.26
N LEU A 179 -18.21 6.10 13.46
CA LEU A 179 -18.95 6.35 14.71
C LEU A 179 -19.03 7.84 15.04
N LEU A 180 -17.93 8.60 14.90
CA LEU A 180 -17.95 10.04 15.15
C LEU A 180 -18.78 10.82 14.10
N GLY A 181 -18.69 10.45 12.82
CA GLY A 181 -19.50 11.06 11.77
C GLY A 181 -21.01 10.83 11.95
N SER A 182 -21.40 9.62 12.32
CA SER A 182 -22.81 9.26 12.56
C SER A 182 -23.37 9.92 13.83
N ILE A 183 -22.60 9.99 14.92
CA ILE A 183 -22.99 10.71 16.13
C ILE A 183 -23.12 12.22 15.86
N GLY A 184 -22.16 12.82 15.15
CA GLY A 184 -22.19 14.24 14.79
C GLY A 184 -23.41 14.61 13.94
N ALA A 185 -23.73 13.85 12.90
CA ALA A 185 -24.90 14.09 12.05
C ALA A 185 -26.22 13.92 12.82
N SER A 186 -26.31 12.89 13.67
CA SER A 186 -27.49 12.62 14.50
C SER A 186 -27.73 13.74 15.52
N PHE A 187 -26.66 14.22 16.17
CA PHE A 187 -26.73 15.27 17.18
C PHE A 187 -27.08 16.63 16.56
N VAL A 188 -26.53 16.96 15.39
CA VAL A 188 -26.86 18.18 14.63
C VAL A 188 -28.32 18.15 14.14
N GLY A 189 -28.79 17.01 13.64
CA GLY A 189 -30.19 16.83 13.24
C GLY A 189 -31.16 17.03 14.41
N TRP A 190 -30.81 16.52 15.59
CA TRP A 190 -31.58 16.71 16.81
C TRP A 190 -31.58 18.17 17.31
N LEU A 191 -30.42 18.84 17.28
CA LEU A 191 -30.29 20.26 17.63
C LEU A 191 -31.09 21.18 16.70
N ARG A 192 -31.17 20.87 15.40
CA ARG A 192 -32.01 21.63 14.45
C ARG A 192 -33.50 21.49 14.74
N ARG A 193 -33.97 20.30 15.14
CA ARG A 193 -35.38 20.08 15.51
C ARG A 193 -35.78 20.81 16.79
N ARG A 194 -34.84 21.07 17.71
CA ARG A 194 -35.13 21.83 18.95
C ARG A 194 -35.28 23.34 18.76
N LYS A 195 -34.82 23.91 17.64
CA LYS A 195 -34.93 25.35 17.37
C LYS A 195 -36.19 25.76 16.58
N THR A 196 -37.04 24.79 16.22
CA THR A 196 -38.26 25.01 15.41
C THR A 196 -39.57 24.77 16.18
N LEU A 197 -39.48 24.61 17.51
CA LEU A 197 -40.59 24.61 18.46
C LEU A 197 -40.42 25.79 19.42
#